data_AF-A0A927UHX5-F1
#
_entry.id   AF-A0A927UHX5-F1
#
_cell.length_a   1.000
_cell.length_b   1.000
_cell.length_c   1.000
_cell.angle_alpha   90.00
_cell.angle_beta   90.00
_cell.angle_gamma   90.00
#
_symmetry.space_group_name_H-M   'P 1'
#
loop_
_entity.id
_entity.type
_entity.pdbx_description
1 polymer ?
#
loop_
_entity_poly.entity_id
_entity_poly.type
_entity_poly.pdbx_seq_one_letter_code
_entity_poly.pdbx_strand_id
1 'polypeptide(L)'
;MLNLIGLSNTELKEQYGVANLDKLSAYDGNYSRMLSNLQNFAATIYDEYPNEAVTIMEYMINEGTDISATYEYLGKHYMANGNREAFDGLYEKIPCKDTISGKMILDKLNSVIEADS
;
A
#
# COMPACT_ATOMS: atom_id res chain seq x y z
N MET A 1 8.49 -10.14 -7.92
CA MET A 1 8.02 -8.93 -8.66
C MET A 1 9.16 -7.92 -8.66
N LEU A 2 9.28 -7.08 -9.70
CA LEU A 2 10.38 -6.11 -9.80
C LEU A 2 9.90 -4.76 -9.25
N ASN A 3 10.46 -4.31 -8.13
CA ASN A 3 10.19 -3.00 -7.54
C ASN A 3 11.34 -2.06 -7.89
N LEU A 4 11.05 -0.97 -8.61
CA LEU A 4 12.05 0.03 -9.04
C LEU A 4 11.96 1.33 -8.24
N ILE A 5 11.11 1.39 -7.20
CA ILE A 5 10.95 2.56 -6.36
C ILE A 5 12.26 2.79 -5.59
N GLY A 6 12.95 3.90 -5.92
CA GLY A 6 14.17 4.34 -5.24
C GLY A 6 15.46 4.30 -6.08
N LEU A 7 15.43 3.81 -7.32
CA LEU A 7 16.62 3.80 -8.19
C LEU A 7 16.80 5.12 -8.95
N SER A 8 18.05 5.60 -9.01
CA SER A 8 18.37 6.82 -9.77
C SER A 8 18.44 6.55 -11.28
N ASN A 9 18.15 7.58 -12.09
CA ASN A 9 18.24 7.50 -13.55
C ASN A 9 19.63 7.05 -14.07
N THR A 10 20.68 7.24 -13.28
CA THR A 10 22.04 6.80 -13.60
C THR A 10 22.17 5.29 -13.46
N GLU A 11 21.66 4.72 -12.37
CA GLU A 11 21.68 3.27 -12.11
C GLU A 11 20.81 2.50 -13.13
N LEU A 12 19.65 3.06 -13.50
CA LEU A 12 18.77 2.49 -14.51
C LEU A 12 19.41 2.48 -15.91
N LYS A 13 20.17 3.53 -16.26
CA LYS A 13 20.89 3.63 -17.54
C LYS A 13 22.07 2.67 -17.63
N GLU A 14 22.76 2.44 -16.52
CA GLU A 14 23.95 1.58 -16.46
C GLU A 14 23.58 0.09 -16.49
N GLN A 15 22.49 -0.32 -15.84
CA GLN A 15 22.02 -1.73 -15.86
C GLN A 15 21.28 -2.13 -17.14
N TYR A 16 20.46 -1.24 -17.72
CA TYR A 16 19.53 -1.63 -18.79
C TYR A 16 19.69 -0.86 -20.09
N GLY A 17 20.47 0.22 -20.13
CA GLY A 17 20.66 1.05 -21.33
C GLY A 17 19.44 1.92 -21.67
N VAL A 18 19.69 3.03 -22.38
CA VAL A 18 18.68 4.05 -22.74
C VAL A 18 17.47 3.46 -23.50
N ALA A 19 17.68 2.39 -24.27
CA ALA A 19 16.64 1.71 -25.06
C ALA A 19 15.62 0.91 -24.23
N ASN A 20 15.84 0.70 -22.92
CA ASN A 20 14.93 -0.05 -22.06
C ASN A 20 14.13 0.82 -21.08
N LEU A 21 14.29 2.15 -21.10
CA LEU A 21 13.55 3.07 -20.23
C LEU A 21 12.03 2.98 -20.45
N ASP A 22 11.57 2.89 -21.71
CA ASP A 22 10.14 2.73 -22.02
C ASP A 22 9.55 1.43 -21.45
N LYS A 23 10.35 0.34 -21.44
CA LYS A 23 9.93 -0.94 -20.86
C LYS A 23 9.86 -0.89 -19.34
N LEU A 24 10.83 -0.21 -18.70
CA LEU A 24 10.85 -0.01 -17.26
C LEU A 24 9.64 0.84 -16.81
N SER A 25 9.35 1.93 -17.52
CA SER A 25 8.14 2.74 -17.27
C SER A 25 6.85 1.94 -17.50
N ALA A 26 6.82 1.04 -18.49
CA ALA A 26 5.68 0.15 -18.68
C ALA A 26 5.51 -0.85 -17.53
N TYR A 27 6.60 -1.34 -16.94
CA TYR A 27 6.55 -2.21 -15.76
C TYR A 27 6.04 -1.47 -14.52
N ASP A 28 6.52 -0.25 -14.28
CA ASP A 28 6.00 0.58 -13.18
C ASP A 28 4.51 0.86 -13.35
N GLY A 29 4.08 1.24 -14.56
CA GLY A 29 2.67 1.48 -14.85
C GLY A 29 1.80 0.23 -14.68
N ASN A 30 2.30 -0.95 -15.07
CA ASN A 30 1.59 -2.21 -14.86
C ASN A 30 1.51 -2.58 -13.37
N TYR A 31 2.56 -2.31 -12.60
CA TYR A 31 2.58 -2.52 -11.16
C TYR A 31 1.57 -1.62 -10.44
N SER A 32 1.53 -0.32 -10.75
CA SER A 32 0.52 0.61 -10.19
C SER A 32 -0.91 0.18 -10.51
N ARG A 33 -1.16 -0.32 -11.73
CA ARG A 33 -2.48 -0.87 -12.12
C ARG A 33 -2.83 -2.13 -11.33
N MET A 34 -1.86 -3.02 -11.13
CA MET A 34 -2.06 -4.23 -10.34
C MET A 34 -2.43 -3.90 -8.89
N LEU A 35 -1.70 -2.99 -8.23
CA LEU A 35 -2.03 -2.55 -6.88
C LEU A 35 -3.42 -1.92 -6.79
N SER A 36 -3.77 -1.07 -7.75
CA SER A 36 -5.10 -0.45 -7.82
C SER A 36 -6.21 -1.50 -7.99
N ASN A 37 -5.98 -2.51 -8.84
CA ASN A 37 -6.93 -3.61 -9.04
C ASN A 37 -7.07 -4.47 -7.77
N LEU A 38 -5.98 -4.76 -7.07
CA LEU A 38 -6.02 -5.50 -5.80
C LEU A 38 -6.76 -4.72 -4.72
N GLN A 39 -6.53 -3.41 -4.60
CA GLN A 39 -7.27 -2.56 -3.67
C GLN A 39 -8.78 -2.62 -3.94
N ASN A 40 -9.18 -2.46 -5.20
CA ASN A 40 -10.59 -2.47 -5.59
C ASN A 40 -11.22 -3.85 -5.36
N PHE A 41 -10.49 -4.91 -5.70
CA PHE A 41 -10.94 -6.28 -5.49
C PHE A 41 -11.13 -6.58 -4.00
N ALA A 42 -10.14 -6.29 -3.17
CA ALA A 42 -10.19 -6.51 -1.73
C ALA A 42 -11.33 -5.71 -1.08
N ALA A 43 -11.53 -4.44 -1.47
CA ALA A 43 -12.65 -3.63 -0.99
C ALA A 43 -14.01 -4.21 -1.41
N THR A 44 -14.11 -4.79 -2.62
CA THR A 44 -15.36 -5.37 -3.13
C THR A 44 -15.75 -6.64 -2.38
N ILE A 45 -14.78 -7.50 -2.06
CA ILE A 45 -15.06 -8.78 -1.41
C ILE A 45 -15.16 -8.67 0.11
N TYR A 46 -14.79 -7.53 0.71
CA TYR A 46 -14.66 -7.37 2.16
C TYR A 46 -15.93 -7.72 2.94
N ASP A 47 -17.11 -7.32 2.42
CA ASP A 47 -18.38 -7.56 3.11
C ASP A 47 -18.77 -9.04 3.17
N GLU A 48 -18.39 -9.84 2.17
CA GLU A 48 -18.70 -11.28 2.09
C GLU A 48 -17.56 -12.16 2.61
N TYR A 49 -16.31 -11.72 2.42
CA TYR A 49 -15.07 -12.47 2.67
C TYR A 49 -14.02 -11.57 3.36
N PRO A 50 -14.26 -11.13 4.60
CA PRO A 50 -13.41 -10.15 5.27
C PRO A 50 -11.99 -10.65 5.53
N ASN A 51 -11.82 -11.94 5.86
CA ASN A 51 -10.50 -12.52 6.15
C ASN A 51 -9.63 -12.58 4.89
N GLU A 52 -10.21 -12.95 3.76
CA GLU A 52 -9.56 -12.99 2.46
C GLU A 52 -9.20 -11.59 1.98
N ALA A 53 -10.10 -10.62 2.14
CA ALA A 53 -9.84 -9.22 1.85
C ALA A 53 -8.66 -8.67 2.66
N VAL A 54 -8.65 -8.93 3.97
CA VAL A 54 -7.57 -8.53 4.88
C VAL A 54 -6.25 -9.17 4.49
N THR A 55 -6.25 -10.47 4.15
CA THR A 55 -5.03 -11.17 3.70
C THR A 55 -4.42 -10.50 2.46
N ILE A 56 -5.26 -10.08 1.51
CA ILE A 56 -4.80 -9.36 0.30
C ILE A 56 -4.22 -8.00 0.67
N MET A 57 -4.89 -7.24 1.55
CA MET A 57 -4.43 -5.92 1.96
C MET A 57 -3.14 -5.98 2.79
N GLU A 58 -3.00 -6.97 3.69
CA GLU A 58 -1.76 -7.22 4.44
C GLU A 58 -0.60 -7.54 3.51
N TYR A 59 -0.86 -8.35 2.48
CA TYR A 59 0.12 -8.62 1.44
C TYR A 59 0.54 -7.34 0.71
N MET A 60 -0.40 -6.48 0.32
CA MET A 60 -0.09 -5.20 -0.33
C MET A 60 0.77 -4.28 0.54
N ILE A 61 0.50 -4.22 1.86
CA ILE A 61 1.33 -3.45 2.80
C ILE A 61 2.74 -4.05 2.92
N ASN A 62 2.86 -5.38 2.97
CA ASN A 62 4.18 -6.03 3.03
C ASN A 62 5.02 -5.79 1.76
N GLU A 63 4.36 -5.61 0.60
CA GLU A 63 5.02 -5.20 -0.66
C GLU A 63 5.36 -3.69 -0.69
N GLY A 64 5.00 -2.92 0.34
CA GLY A 64 5.33 -1.50 0.48
C GLY A 64 4.39 -0.57 -0.28
N THR A 65 3.12 -0.93 -0.45
CA THR A 65 2.13 -0.02 -1.06
C THR A 65 1.98 1.27 -0.26
N ASP A 66 1.73 2.39 -0.93
CA ASP A 66 1.40 3.68 -0.32
C ASP A 66 -0.07 4.09 -0.54
N ILE A 67 -0.93 3.12 -0.89
CA ILE A 67 -2.37 3.34 -1.08
C ILE A 67 -3.04 3.52 0.29
N SER A 68 -3.42 4.76 0.60
CA SER A 68 -4.04 5.15 1.88
C SER A 68 -5.32 4.38 2.22
N ALA A 69 -6.11 4.00 1.22
CA ALA A 69 -7.30 3.18 1.41
C ALA A 69 -6.98 1.82 2.05
N THR A 70 -5.86 1.19 1.68
CA THR A 70 -5.42 -0.10 2.27
C THR A 70 -5.26 0.02 3.78
N TYR A 71 -4.58 1.07 4.23
CA TYR A 71 -4.34 1.35 5.64
C TYR A 71 -5.64 1.70 6.38
N GLU A 72 -6.53 2.46 5.74
CA GLU A 72 -7.84 2.78 6.32
C GLU A 72 -8.69 1.52 6.55
N TYR A 73 -8.77 0.61 5.57
CA TYR A 73 -9.51 -0.64 5.70
C TYR A 73 -8.96 -1.54 6.79
N LEU A 74 -7.64 -1.78 6.78
CA LEU A 74 -6.99 -2.60 7.81
C LEU A 74 -7.09 -1.96 9.18
N GLY A 75 -6.97 -0.63 9.26
CA GLY A 75 -7.12 0.10 10.50
C GLY A 75 -8.50 -0.11 11.13
N LYS A 76 -9.57 0.10 10.33
CA LYS A 76 -10.95 -0.15 10.77
C LYS A 76 -11.17 -1.62 11.14
N HIS A 77 -10.63 -2.55 10.35
CA HIS A 77 -10.77 -3.98 10.62
C HIS A 77 -10.11 -4.37 11.95
N TYR A 78 -8.87 -3.94 12.18
CA TYR A 78 -8.14 -4.29 13.41
C TYR A 78 -8.77 -3.67 14.65
N MET A 79 -9.22 -2.41 14.59
CA MET A 79 -9.92 -1.77 15.71
C MET A 79 -11.24 -2.48 16.03
N ALA A 80 -12.05 -2.80 15.01
CA ALA A 80 -13.31 -3.52 15.18
C ALA A 80 -13.14 -4.93 15.79
N ASN A 81 -11.98 -5.57 15.58
CA ASN A 81 -11.65 -6.87 16.14
C ASN A 81 -10.82 -6.80 17.44
N GLY A 82 -10.58 -5.61 17.98
CA GLY A 82 -9.79 -5.41 19.21
C GLY A 82 -8.29 -5.71 19.04
N ASN A 83 -7.79 -5.81 17.81
CA ASN A 83 -6.39 -6.11 17.51
C ASN A 83 -5.55 -4.83 17.44
N ARG A 84 -5.37 -4.19 18.59
CA ARG A 84 -4.65 -2.91 18.68
C ARG A 84 -3.17 -3.01 18.30
N GLU A 85 -2.54 -4.15 18.58
CA GLU A 85 -1.14 -4.39 18.21
C GLU A 85 -0.94 -4.37 16.69
N ALA A 86 -1.83 -5.02 15.93
CA ALA A 86 -1.78 -4.99 14.46
C ALA A 86 -2.08 -3.59 13.91
N PHE A 87 -3.01 -2.86 14.53
CA PHE A 87 -3.29 -1.47 14.19
C PHE A 87 -2.05 -0.57 14.37
N ASP A 88 -1.42 -0.62 15.55
CA ASP A 88 -0.22 0.19 15.83
C ASP A 88 0.94 -0.19 14.90
N GLY A 89 1.04 -1.47 14.53
CA GLY A 89 2.01 -1.97 13.54
C GLY A 89 1.86 -1.35 12.15
N LEU A 90 0.69 -0.80 11.77
CA LEU A 90 0.50 -0.15 10.48
C LEU A 90 1.37 1.11 10.32
N TYR A 91 1.63 1.83 11.40
CA TYR A 91 2.44 3.06 11.37
C TYR A 91 3.90 2.80 10.99
N GLU A 92 4.42 1.63 11.35
CA GLU A 92 5.80 1.21 11.04
C GLU A 92 5.92 0.74 9.58
N LYS A 93 4.82 0.32 8.97
CA LYS A 93 4.78 -0.13 7.58
C LYS A 93 4.54 0.99 6.57
N ILE A 94 4.46 2.26 7.00
CA ILE A 94 4.32 3.41 6.10
C ILE A 94 5.66 3.67 5.40
N PRO A 95 5.76 3.58 4.06
CA PRO A 95 7.05 3.65 3.36
C PRO A 95 7.83 4.95 3.60
N CYS A 96 7.18 6.10 3.55
CA CYS A 96 7.79 7.40 3.88
C CYS A 96 6.75 8.39 4.42
N LYS A 97 6.82 8.68 5.72
CA LYS A 97 5.87 9.53 6.45
C LYS A 97 5.85 10.99 6.00
N ASP A 98 6.94 11.49 5.40
CA ASP A 98 7.05 12.88 4.95
C ASP A 98 6.38 13.16 3.59
N THR A 99 6.09 12.10 2.82
CA THR A 99 5.44 12.20 1.51
C THR A 99 3.96 12.56 1.62
N ILE A 100 3.36 12.97 0.50
CA ILE A 100 1.92 13.26 0.43
C ILE A 100 1.10 12.01 0.75
N SER A 101 1.45 10.85 0.19
CA SER A 101 0.78 9.57 0.47
C SER A 101 0.98 9.14 1.92
N GLY A 102 2.19 9.28 2.46
CA GLY A 102 2.48 9.04 3.87
C GLY A 102 1.64 9.88 4.83
N LYS A 103 1.53 11.19 4.60
CA LYS A 103 0.69 12.08 5.40
C LYS A 103 -0.79 11.71 5.31
N MET A 104 -1.26 11.38 4.11
CA MET A 104 -2.65 10.93 3.92
C MET A 104 -2.93 9.63 4.65
N ILE A 105 -1.98 8.68 4.69
CA ILE A 105 -2.10 7.46 5.49
C ILE A 105 -2.19 7.80 6.97
N LEU A 106 -1.33 8.67 7.49
CA LEU A 106 -1.34 9.09 8.89
C LEU A 106 -2.68 9.74 9.27
N ASP A 107 -3.18 10.65 8.44
CA ASP A 107 -4.48 11.31 8.65
C ASP A 107 -5.60 10.27 8.72
N LYS A 108 -5.60 9.29 7.80
CA LYS A 108 -6.60 8.21 7.79
C LYS A 108 -6.55 7.34 9.04
N LEU A 109 -5.37 6.92 9.49
CA LEU A 109 -5.22 6.11 10.70
C LEU A 109 -5.65 6.90 11.95
N ASN A 110 -5.28 8.18 12.03
CA ASN A 110 -5.70 9.03 13.15
C ASN A 110 -7.22 9.21 13.20
N SER A 111 -7.89 9.40 12.05
CA SER A 111 -9.35 9.45 11.98
C SER A 111 -10.03 8.15 12.43
N VAL A 112 -9.37 6.99 12.26
CA VAL A 112 -9.90 5.72 12.75
C VAL A 112 -9.87 5.66 14.28
N ILE A 113 -8.82 6.20 14.92
CA ILE A 113 -8.73 6.28 16.40
C ILE A 113 -9.83 7.18 16.96
N GLU A 114 -10.05 8.35 16.33
CA GLU A 114 -11.07 9.31 16.75
C GLU A 114 -12.49 8.74 16.66
N ALA A 115 -12.75 7.81 15.73
CA ALA A 115 -14.05 7.19 15.53
C ALA A 115 -14.37 6.07 16.54
N ASP A 116 -13.35 5.50 17.19
CA ASP A 116 -13.48 4.40 18.16
C ASP A 116 -13.50 4.89 19.63
N SER A 117 -13.27 6.20 19.85
CA SER A 117 -13.25 6.87 21.17
C SER A 117 -14.63 7.39 21.59
#